data_AF-A0A7V2QKK6-F1
#
_entry.id   AF-A0A7V2QKK6-F1
#
_cell.length_a   1.000
_cell.length_b   1.000
_cell.length_c   1.000
_cell.angle_alpha   90.00
_cell.angle_beta   90.00
_cell.angle_gamma   90.00
#
_symmetry.space_group_name_H-M   'P 1'
#
loop_
_entity.id
_entity.type
_entity.pdbx_description
1 polymer ?
#
loop_
_entity_poly.entity_id
_entity_poly.type
_entity_poly.pdbx_seq_one_letter_code
_entity_poly.pdbx_strand_id
1 'polypeptide(L)'
;LEFGTTRVGLGVQTLDEEIYRRVRRGHTVEDVVRASGLLREHGLKVHYHWMPGLPGATPETDLALFRELFSDARFRPDGLKLYPTMVVAGTELERWYRAGDYHPYDDDTMTDLVCRLKAAVPKYVRISRVLRDIPARYIVGGLKDSLRGPVRERMKAQGVECRCIRCREYGHRQQIGREIGAPGLTRMGYEASGGQEILLSVEDENETLFGLLRLRIQSRPPPELGPAVNGKLALIRELHVSGPEVPLKERRSGAAQHRGWGKLLMAEAERIAVEEFRVPSIVVLSGTGAKEYYRTEFGYSSKGNYVVKSQPLP
;
A
#
# COMPACT_ATOMS: atom_id res chain seq x y z
N LEU A 1 1.46 19.33 -1.35
CA LEU A 1 2.68 18.75 -0.74
C LEU A 1 3.21 19.56 0.45
N GLU A 2 2.86 20.84 0.58
CA GLU A 2 3.32 21.78 1.62
C GLU A 2 3.15 21.27 3.06
N PHE A 3 2.10 20.50 3.34
CA PHE A 3 1.86 19.91 4.67
C PHE A 3 2.78 18.71 5.00
N GLY A 4 3.79 18.40 4.18
CA GLY A 4 4.69 17.27 4.40
C GLY A 4 4.03 15.90 4.20
N THR A 5 2.94 15.84 3.42
CA THR A 5 2.20 14.61 3.13
C THR A 5 3.08 13.61 2.38
N THR A 6 3.09 12.35 2.82
CA THR A 6 3.81 11.24 2.15
C THR A 6 2.90 10.11 1.69
N ARG A 7 1.61 10.16 2.05
CA ARG A 7 0.60 9.17 1.69
C ARG A 7 -0.79 9.79 1.59
N VAL A 8 -1.55 9.38 0.59
CA VAL A 8 -2.96 9.75 0.42
C VAL A 8 -3.83 8.49 0.39
N GLY A 9 -4.95 8.53 1.10
CA GLY A 9 -5.98 7.49 1.07
C GLY A 9 -7.17 7.96 0.25
N LEU A 10 -7.40 7.33 -0.91
CA LEU A 10 -8.56 7.62 -1.76
C LEU A 10 -9.76 6.79 -1.34
N GLY A 11 -10.90 7.44 -1.22
CA GLY A 11 -12.18 6.80 -0.93
C GLY A 11 -12.79 6.14 -2.16
N VAL A 12 -12.10 5.15 -2.75
CA VAL A 12 -12.50 4.46 -3.99
C VAL A 12 -13.75 3.61 -3.77
N GLN A 13 -13.77 2.80 -2.71
CA GLN A 13 -14.85 1.87 -2.35
C GLN A 13 -14.97 0.68 -3.30
N THR A 14 -15.21 0.88 -4.60
CA THR A 14 -15.30 -0.16 -5.64
C THR A 14 -14.80 0.38 -6.99
N LEU A 15 -14.82 -0.40 -8.07
CA LEU A 15 -14.50 0.04 -9.45
C LEU A 15 -15.72 -0.04 -10.37
N ASP A 16 -16.89 0.36 -9.87
CA ASP A 16 -18.16 0.20 -10.59
C ASP A 16 -18.98 1.50 -10.57
N GLU A 17 -19.22 2.06 -11.77
CA GLU A 17 -19.96 3.30 -11.97
C GLU A 17 -21.46 3.17 -11.65
N GLU A 18 -22.06 1.98 -11.85
CA GLU A 18 -23.45 1.73 -11.46
C GLU A 18 -23.58 1.77 -9.93
N ILE A 19 -22.65 1.13 -9.22
CA ILE A 19 -22.61 1.16 -7.76
C ILE A 19 -22.40 2.60 -7.28
N TYR A 20 -21.47 3.35 -7.88
CA TYR A 20 -21.25 4.75 -7.56
C TYR A 20 -22.51 5.59 -7.70
N ARG A 21 -23.23 5.47 -8.82
CA ARG A 21 -24.51 6.18 -9.01
C ARG A 21 -25.55 5.76 -7.98
N ARG A 22 -25.68 4.45 -7.73
CA ARG A 22 -26.63 3.91 -6.75
C ARG A 22 -26.39 4.45 -5.35
N VAL A 23 -25.13 4.46 -4.90
CA VAL A 23 -24.77 4.99 -3.57
C VAL A 23 -24.55 6.51 -3.55
N ARG A 24 -24.86 7.20 -4.66
CA ARG A 24 -24.72 8.65 -4.85
C ARG A 24 -23.30 9.15 -4.52
N ARG A 25 -22.30 8.46 -5.06
CA ARG A 25 -20.89 8.85 -4.96
C ARG A 25 -20.63 10.08 -5.82
N GLY A 26 -19.92 11.07 -5.28
CA GLY A 26 -19.61 12.33 -5.96
C GLY A 26 -18.38 12.29 -6.86
N HIS A 27 -17.96 11.12 -7.35
CA HIS A 27 -16.84 10.95 -8.27
C HIS A 27 -17.01 9.69 -9.12
N THR A 28 -16.23 9.62 -10.19
CA THR A 28 -16.16 8.51 -11.16
C THR A 28 -14.93 7.63 -10.93
N VAL A 29 -14.88 6.48 -11.58
CA VAL A 29 -13.68 5.63 -11.66
C VAL A 29 -12.56 6.37 -12.39
N GLU A 30 -12.87 7.19 -13.38
CA GLU A 30 -11.88 8.00 -14.09
C GLU A 30 -11.23 9.05 -13.16
N ASP A 31 -11.98 9.63 -12.21
CA ASP A 31 -11.40 10.49 -11.18
C ASP A 31 -10.40 9.72 -10.30
N VAL A 32 -10.67 8.45 -9.99
CA VAL A 32 -9.76 7.57 -9.25
C VAL A 32 -8.49 7.31 -10.05
N VAL A 33 -8.61 7.01 -11.35
CA VAL A 33 -7.47 6.81 -12.26
C VAL A 33 -6.60 8.07 -12.31
N ARG A 34 -7.21 9.22 -12.60
CA ARG A 34 -6.52 10.51 -12.68
C ARG A 34 -5.83 10.88 -11.38
N ALA A 35 -6.53 10.75 -10.24
CA ALA A 35 -5.95 11.03 -8.93
C ALA A 35 -4.77 10.10 -8.62
N SER A 36 -4.88 8.81 -8.95
CA SER A 36 -3.82 7.83 -8.69
C SER A 36 -2.55 8.12 -9.51
N GLY A 37 -2.71 8.48 -10.78
CA GLY A 37 -1.60 8.94 -11.62
C GLY A 37 -0.88 10.15 -11.03
N LEU A 38 -1.64 11.22 -10.73
CA LEU A 38 -1.07 12.44 -10.15
C LEU A 38 -0.34 12.16 -8.83
N LEU A 39 -0.92 11.37 -7.93
CA LEU A 39 -0.28 11.04 -6.65
C LEU A 39 1.04 10.29 -6.86
N ARG A 40 1.09 9.32 -7.79
CA ARG A 40 2.30 8.56 -8.11
C ARG A 40 3.37 9.46 -8.73
N GLU A 41 2.98 10.33 -9.65
CA GLU A 41 3.88 11.30 -10.30
C GLU A 41 4.56 12.24 -9.30
N HIS A 42 3.87 12.60 -8.21
CA HIS A 42 4.41 13.44 -7.13
C HIS A 42 5.14 12.64 -6.05
N GLY A 43 5.21 11.32 -6.16
CA GLY A 43 5.94 10.45 -5.23
C GLY A 43 5.18 10.05 -3.98
N LEU A 44 3.88 10.33 -3.92
CA LEU A 44 3.02 9.95 -2.81
C LEU A 44 2.68 8.46 -2.85
N LYS A 45 2.58 7.86 -1.66
CA LYS A 45 1.97 6.53 -1.50
C LYS A 45 0.46 6.62 -1.70
N VAL A 46 -0.09 5.70 -2.47
CA VAL A 46 -1.51 5.66 -2.84
C VAL A 46 -2.18 4.49 -2.15
N HIS A 47 -3.11 4.78 -1.25
CA HIS A 47 -3.94 3.79 -0.60
C HIS A 47 -5.38 3.91 -1.05
N TYR A 48 -6.06 2.79 -1.25
CA TYR A 48 -7.50 2.79 -1.49
C TYR A 48 -8.27 2.31 -0.26
N HIS A 49 -9.38 2.98 0.03
CA HIS A 49 -10.42 2.41 0.87
C HIS A 49 -11.27 1.51 -0.02
N TRP A 50 -11.40 0.24 0.31
CA TRP A 50 -12.14 -0.75 -0.47
C TRP A 50 -13.30 -1.29 0.36
N MET A 51 -14.49 -1.37 -0.22
CA MET A 51 -15.73 -1.71 0.47
C MET A 51 -16.48 -2.83 -0.27
N PRO A 52 -16.26 -4.11 0.09
CA PRO A 52 -17.11 -5.17 -0.41
C PRO A 52 -18.52 -5.09 0.21
N GLY A 53 -19.51 -5.60 -0.52
CA GLY A 53 -20.91 -5.64 -0.09
C GLY A 53 -21.64 -4.32 -0.19
N LEU A 54 -21.26 -3.43 -1.11
CA LEU A 54 -22.06 -2.23 -1.38
C LEU A 54 -23.42 -2.61 -2.01
N PRO A 55 -24.46 -1.76 -1.90
CA PRO A 55 -25.72 -2.01 -2.58
C PRO A 55 -25.56 -2.25 -4.08
N GLY A 56 -26.10 -3.36 -4.58
CA GLY A 56 -25.98 -3.79 -5.97
C GLY A 56 -24.77 -4.69 -6.25
N ALA A 57 -23.86 -4.89 -5.30
CA ALA A 57 -22.76 -5.83 -5.41
C ALA A 57 -23.18 -7.26 -5.04
N THR A 58 -22.42 -8.22 -5.57
CA THR A 58 -22.38 -9.63 -5.15
C THR A 58 -20.95 -10.01 -4.75
N PRO A 59 -20.73 -11.07 -3.96
CA PRO A 59 -19.37 -11.52 -3.63
C PRO A 59 -18.50 -11.80 -4.87
N GLU A 60 -19.11 -12.30 -5.94
CA GLU A 60 -18.46 -12.59 -7.22
C GLU A 60 -18.01 -11.32 -7.93
N THR A 61 -18.90 -10.31 -8.02
CA THR A 61 -18.54 -9.01 -8.62
C THR A 61 -17.50 -8.28 -7.78
N ASP A 62 -17.62 -8.32 -6.44
CA ASP A 62 -16.63 -7.73 -5.53
C ASP A 62 -15.25 -8.33 -5.75
N LEU A 63 -15.15 -9.67 -5.88
CA LEU A 63 -13.88 -10.34 -6.14
C LEU A 63 -13.33 -10.01 -7.53
N ALA A 64 -14.19 -9.96 -8.56
CA ALA A 64 -13.78 -9.63 -9.93
C ALA A 64 -13.17 -8.23 -10.00
N LEU A 65 -13.86 -7.21 -9.48
CA LEU A 65 -13.39 -5.83 -9.41
C LEU A 65 -12.14 -5.70 -8.53
N PHE A 66 -12.03 -6.49 -7.47
CA PHE A 66 -10.84 -6.50 -6.64
C PHE A 66 -9.61 -7.08 -7.36
N ARG A 67 -9.80 -8.08 -8.22
CA ARG A 67 -8.72 -8.60 -9.08
C ARG A 67 -8.32 -7.56 -10.13
N GLU A 68 -9.29 -6.83 -10.67
CA GLU A 68 -9.07 -5.75 -11.63
C GLU A 68 -8.10 -4.68 -11.10
N LEU A 69 -8.21 -4.32 -9.81
CA LEU A 69 -7.28 -3.38 -9.14
C LEU A 69 -5.80 -3.70 -9.37
N PHE A 70 -5.46 -4.97 -9.53
CA PHE A 70 -4.08 -5.44 -9.66
C PHE A 70 -3.71 -5.83 -11.08
N SER A 71 -4.67 -6.26 -11.92
CA SER A 71 -4.41 -6.53 -13.33
C SER A 71 -4.27 -5.24 -14.14
N ASP A 72 -5.08 -4.22 -13.85
CA ASP A 72 -5.07 -2.96 -14.58
C ASP A 72 -4.04 -1.97 -14.00
N ALA A 73 -3.09 -1.57 -14.85
CA ALA A 73 -2.01 -0.66 -14.51
C ALA A 73 -2.49 0.74 -14.10
N ARG A 74 -3.73 1.14 -14.41
CA ARG A 74 -4.29 2.44 -14.01
C ARG A 74 -4.46 2.58 -12.50
N PHE A 75 -4.61 1.48 -11.77
CA PHE A 75 -4.89 1.46 -10.32
C PHE A 75 -3.67 1.06 -9.47
N ARG A 76 -3.44 -0.26 -9.34
CA ARG A 76 -2.36 -0.92 -8.58
C ARG A 76 -1.95 -0.16 -7.30
N PRO A 77 -2.85 0.05 -6.31
CA PRO A 77 -2.55 0.85 -5.12
C PRO A 77 -1.43 0.22 -4.28
N ASP A 78 -0.65 1.05 -3.55
CA ASP A 78 0.40 0.55 -2.64
C ASP A 78 -0.18 -0.09 -1.38
N GLY A 79 -1.42 0.25 -1.03
CA GLY A 79 -2.07 -0.28 0.14
C GLY A 79 -3.59 -0.18 0.12
N LEU A 80 -4.20 -0.96 1.00
CA LEU A 80 -5.65 -1.08 1.11
C LEU A 80 -6.11 -0.86 2.55
N LYS A 81 -7.32 -0.30 2.69
CA LYS A 81 -8.15 -0.43 3.89
C LYS A 81 -9.40 -1.22 3.47
N LEU A 82 -9.47 -2.48 3.88
CA LEU A 82 -10.60 -3.35 3.58
C LEU A 82 -11.70 -3.10 4.61
N TYR A 83 -12.81 -2.53 4.16
CA TYR A 83 -13.94 -2.11 4.96
C TYR A 83 -15.22 -2.77 4.46
N PRO A 84 -15.50 -4.02 4.88
CA PRO A 84 -16.80 -4.63 4.69
C PRO A 84 -17.93 -3.63 4.97
N THR A 85 -18.90 -3.57 4.07
CA THR A 85 -20.01 -2.63 4.20
C THR A 85 -20.89 -3.03 5.38
N MET A 86 -21.21 -2.05 6.22
CA MET A 86 -21.99 -2.21 7.46
C MET A 86 -23.12 -1.20 7.43
N VAL A 87 -24.28 -1.58 7.94
CA VAL A 87 -25.41 -0.66 8.12
C VAL A 87 -25.23 0.07 9.43
N VAL A 88 -25.01 1.39 9.36
CA VAL A 88 -24.78 2.23 10.52
C VAL A 88 -26.01 3.09 10.80
N ALA A 89 -26.37 3.21 12.07
CA ALA A 89 -27.49 4.04 12.52
C ALA A 89 -27.36 5.49 12.01
N GLY A 90 -28.46 6.06 11.54
CA GLY A 90 -28.53 7.43 11.00
C GLY A 90 -28.05 7.58 9.56
N THR A 91 -27.72 6.49 8.86
CA THR A 91 -27.28 6.53 7.45
C THR A 91 -28.40 6.20 6.48
N GLU A 92 -28.20 6.55 5.20
CA GLU A 92 -29.11 6.12 4.13
C GLU A 92 -29.24 4.60 4.04
N LEU A 93 -28.13 3.87 4.28
CA LEU A 93 -28.15 2.41 4.28
C LEU A 93 -29.07 1.84 5.35
N GLU A 94 -29.27 2.52 6.49
CA GLU A 94 -30.23 2.07 7.49
C GLU A 94 -31.67 2.18 6.97
N ARG A 95 -32.00 3.24 6.23
CA ARG A 95 -33.32 3.39 5.62
C ARG A 95 -33.59 2.26 4.62
N TRP A 96 -32.61 1.97 3.77
CA TRP A 96 -32.71 0.87 2.79
C TRP A 96 -32.80 -0.50 3.47
N TYR A 97 -32.01 -0.71 4.52
CA TYR A 97 -32.05 -1.95 5.30
C TYR A 97 -33.42 -2.19 5.96
N ARG A 98 -33.99 -1.15 6.59
CA ARG A 98 -35.33 -1.25 7.21
C ARG A 98 -36.46 -1.43 6.19
N ALA A 99 -36.30 -0.90 4.97
CA ALA A 99 -37.24 -1.07 3.87
C ALA A 99 -37.11 -2.42 3.13
N GLY A 100 -36.02 -3.17 3.37
CA GLY A 100 -35.71 -4.42 2.67
C GLY A 100 -34.98 -4.23 1.33
N ASP A 101 -34.66 -2.99 0.94
CA ASP A 101 -34.00 -2.64 -0.33
C ASP A 101 -32.50 -2.98 -0.35
N TYR A 102 -31.91 -3.23 0.82
CA TYR A 102 -30.51 -3.62 0.96
C TYR A 102 -30.33 -4.57 2.14
N HIS A 103 -29.64 -5.68 1.89
CA HIS A 103 -29.21 -6.62 2.92
C HIS A 103 -27.67 -6.71 2.87
N PRO A 104 -26.95 -6.37 3.95
CA PRO A 104 -25.52 -6.61 4.02
C PRO A 104 -25.25 -8.12 3.97
N TYR A 105 -24.07 -8.50 3.47
CA TYR A 105 -23.66 -9.91 3.54
C TYR A 105 -23.63 -10.39 4.99
N ASP A 106 -24.03 -11.64 5.18
CA ASP A 106 -23.85 -12.32 6.45
C ASP A 106 -22.34 -12.55 6.74
N ASP A 107 -22.06 -12.89 7.99
CA ASP A 107 -20.70 -13.02 8.50
C ASP A 107 -19.91 -14.12 7.79
N ASP A 108 -20.56 -15.21 7.38
CA ASP A 108 -19.91 -16.34 6.72
C ASP A 108 -19.51 -15.97 5.28
N THR A 109 -20.46 -15.41 4.53
CA THR A 109 -20.25 -14.89 3.17
C THR A 109 -19.14 -13.86 3.15
N MET A 110 -19.17 -12.89 4.07
CA MET A 110 -18.15 -11.84 4.13
C MET A 110 -16.78 -12.40 4.56
N THR A 111 -16.74 -13.38 5.47
CA THR A 111 -15.50 -14.04 5.87
C THR A 111 -14.87 -14.77 4.70
N ASP A 112 -15.64 -15.54 3.93
CA ASP A 112 -15.15 -16.22 2.72
C ASP A 112 -14.63 -15.23 1.68
N LEU A 113 -15.41 -14.19 1.39
CA LEU A 113 -15.01 -13.15 0.46
C LEU A 113 -13.69 -12.52 0.89
N VAL A 114 -13.53 -12.10 2.14
CA VAL A 114 -12.29 -11.50 2.64
C VAL A 114 -11.10 -12.47 2.56
N CYS A 115 -11.30 -13.77 2.76
CA CYS A 115 -10.25 -14.78 2.52
C CYS A 115 -9.78 -14.75 1.06
N ARG A 116 -10.74 -14.78 0.11
CA ARG A 116 -10.47 -14.73 -1.34
C ARG A 116 -9.81 -13.41 -1.75
N LEU A 117 -10.26 -12.27 -1.21
CA LEU A 117 -9.63 -10.97 -1.43
C LEU A 117 -8.17 -10.99 -0.95
N LYS A 118 -7.91 -11.42 0.29
CA LYS A 118 -6.55 -11.45 0.86
C LYS A 118 -5.61 -12.39 0.10
N ALA A 119 -6.11 -13.49 -0.44
CA ALA A 119 -5.35 -14.41 -1.27
C ALA A 119 -4.93 -13.78 -2.61
N ALA A 120 -5.74 -12.88 -3.16
CA ALA A 120 -5.47 -12.20 -4.43
C ALA A 120 -4.50 -11.00 -4.30
N VAL A 121 -4.15 -10.56 -3.09
CA VAL A 121 -3.35 -9.35 -2.87
C VAL A 121 -1.87 -9.58 -3.24
N PRO A 122 -1.30 -8.77 -4.17
CA PRO A 122 0.11 -8.85 -4.53
C PRO A 122 1.07 -8.52 -3.38
N LYS A 123 2.30 -9.02 -3.47
CA LYS A 123 3.37 -8.82 -2.48
C LYS A 123 3.73 -7.35 -2.22
N TYR A 124 3.53 -6.45 -3.19
CA TYR A 124 3.82 -5.03 -3.06
C TYR A 124 2.74 -4.23 -2.31
N VAL A 125 1.62 -4.85 -1.98
CA VAL A 125 0.46 -4.17 -1.39
C VAL A 125 0.44 -4.36 0.11
N ARG A 126 0.15 -3.29 0.86
CA ARG A 126 -0.08 -3.36 2.30
C ARG A 126 -1.55 -3.24 2.66
N ILE A 127 -2.15 -4.32 3.18
CA ILE A 127 -3.46 -4.22 3.84
C ILE A 127 -3.26 -3.59 5.21
N SER A 128 -3.52 -2.28 5.31
CA SER A 128 -3.31 -1.51 6.53
C SER A 128 -4.36 -1.79 7.59
N ARG A 129 -5.57 -2.19 7.17
CA ARG A 129 -6.71 -2.39 8.05
C ARG A 129 -7.72 -3.34 7.42
N VAL A 130 -8.29 -4.19 8.26
CA VAL A 130 -9.49 -5.00 7.96
C VAL A 130 -10.49 -4.59 9.03
N LEU A 131 -11.67 -4.12 8.60
CA LEU A 131 -12.76 -3.55 9.42
C LEU A 131 -12.55 -2.10 9.91
N ARG A 132 -13.64 -1.32 9.95
CA ARG A 132 -13.66 0.06 10.48
C ARG A 132 -13.78 0.05 12.01
N ASP A 133 -13.26 1.09 12.67
CA ASP A 133 -13.55 1.32 14.10
C ASP A 133 -14.92 2.00 14.24
N ILE A 134 -15.98 1.21 14.19
CA ILE A 134 -17.34 1.68 14.47
C ILE A 134 -17.83 0.94 15.71
N PRO A 135 -18.23 1.64 16.79
CA PRO A 135 -18.77 0.98 17.97
C PRO A 135 -19.99 0.13 17.62
N ALA A 136 -20.02 -1.12 18.11
CA ALA A 136 -21.06 -2.11 17.80
C ALA A 136 -22.50 -1.61 18.01
N ARG A 137 -22.73 -0.74 19.00
CA ARG A 137 -24.02 -0.11 19.29
C ARG A 137 -24.60 0.72 18.14
N TYR A 138 -23.76 1.20 17.22
CA TYR A 138 -24.19 1.96 16.04
C TYR A 138 -24.38 1.08 14.81
N ILE A 139 -24.03 -0.20 14.87
CA ILE A 139 -24.15 -1.12 13.74
C ILE A 139 -25.49 -1.86 13.86
N VAL A 140 -26.40 -1.55 12.93
CA VAL A 140 -27.76 -2.10 12.90
C VAL A 140 -27.90 -3.29 11.95
N GLY A 141 -26.91 -3.53 11.08
CA GLY A 141 -26.87 -4.67 10.16
C GLY A 141 -25.47 -4.93 9.58
N GLY A 142 -25.19 -6.20 9.29
CA GLY A 142 -23.87 -6.68 8.89
C GLY A 142 -22.95 -6.95 10.07
N LEU A 143 -21.65 -7.09 9.79
CA LEU A 143 -20.64 -7.45 10.78
C LEU A 143 -20.63 -6.51 11.98
N LYS A 144 -20.62 -7.05 13.20
CA LYS A 144 -20.39 -6.27 14.44
C LYS A 144 -19.03 -6.51 15.05
N ASP A 145 -18.51 -7.72 14.85
CA ASP A 145 -17.27 -8.18 15.45
C ASP A 145 -16.09 -8.18 14.48
N SER A 146 -14.90 -8.39 15.03
CA SER A 146 -13.66 -8.45 14.27
C SER A 146 -13.59 -9.71 13.40
N LEU A 147 -13.46 -9.51 12.09
CA LEU A 147 -13.19 -10.60 11.13
C LEU A 147 -11.81 -11.24 11.25
N ARG A 148 -10.88 -10.69 12.04
CA ARG A 148 -9.47 -11.11 11.99
C ARG A 148 -9.25 -12.57 12.39
N GLY A 149 -9.94 -13.03 13.43
CA GLY A 149 -9.87 -14.42 13.91
C GLY A 149 -10.47 -15.39 12.89
N PRO A 150 -11.77 -15.24 12.55
CA PRO A 150 -12.46 -16.10 11.58
C PRO A 150 -11.74 -16.20 10.23
N VAL A 151 -11.27 -15.08 9.68
CA VAL A 151 -10.52 -15.08 8.42
C VAL A 151 -9.20 -15.84 8.56
N ARG A 152 -8.47 -15.69 9.67
CA ARG A 152 -7.20 -16.41 9.88
C ARG A 152 -7.42 -17.91 9.97
N GLU A 153 -8.42 -18.35 10.71
CA GLU A 153 -8.76 -19.76 10.88
C GLU A 153 -9.20 -20.38 9.56
N ARG A 154 -10.07 -19.70 8.81
CA ARG A 154 -10.55 -20.15 7.50
C ARG A 154 -9.44 -20.26 6.47
N MET A 155 -8.60 -19.23 6.35
CA MET A 155 -7.44 -19.26 5.45
C MET A 155 -6.49 -20.41 5.81
N LYS A 156 -6.25 -20.67 7.10
CA LYS A 156 -5.44 -21.81 7.56
C LYS A 156 -6.08 -23.15 7.18
N ALA A 157 -7.38 -23.32 7.39
CA ALA A 157 -8.11 -24.54 7.03
C ALA A 157 -8.09 -24.81 5.51
N GLN A 158 -8.09 -23.76 4.69
CA GLN A 158 -8.01 -23.85 3.23
C GLN A 158 -6.56 -24.01 2.69
N GLY A 159 -5.55 -23.95 3.55
CA GLY A 159 -4.15 -23.98 3.12
C GLY A 159 -3.72 -22.74 2.32
N VAL A 160 -4.41 -21.62 2.48
CA VAL A 160 -4.15 -20.37 1.76
C VAL A 160 -3.50 -19.35 2.69
N GLU A 161 -2.48 -18.64 2.21
CA GLU A 161 -1.83 -17.57 2.96
C GLU A 161 -1.96 -16.21 2.25
N CYS A 162 -2.09 -15.15 3.05
CA CYS A 162 -2.06 -13.78 2.56
C CYS A 162 -0.61 -13.30 2.39
N ARG A 163 -0.21 -12.92 1.17
CA ARG A 163 1.15 -12.46 0.86
C ARG A 163 1.34 -10.94 0.86
N CYS A 164 0.35 -10.18 1.34
CA CYS A 164 0.48 -8.73 1.49
C CYS A 164 1.61 -8.35 2.48
N ILE A 165 2.17 -7.14 2.35
CA ILE A 165 3.26 -6.60 3.18
C ILE A 165 3.00 -6.84 4.68
N ARG A 166 1.83 -6.46 5.19
CA ARG A 166 1.51 -6.58 6.64
C ARG A 166 1.61 -8.01 7.16
N CYS A 167 1.21 -9.00 6.36
CA CYS A 167 1.23 -10.40 6.79
C CYS A 167 2.65 -10.99 6.78
N ARG A 168 3.55 -10.36 6.03
CA ARG A 168 4.94 -10.76 5.83
C ARG A 168 5.92 -9.98 6.69
N GLU A 169 5.57 -8.77 7.16
CA GLU A 169 6.37 -7.94 8.07
C GLU A 169 6.96 -8.77 9.23
N TYR A 170 8.28 -8.65 9.45
CA TYR A 170 9.03 -9.40 10.47
C TYR A 170 8.33 -9.38 11.84
N GLY A 171 7.89 -8.21 12.32
CA GLY A 171 7.22 -8.11 13.61
C GLY A 171 5.94 -8.93 13.70
N HIS A 172 5.17 -9.02 12.60
CA HIS A 172 3.95 -9.83 12.56
C HIS A 172 4.29 -11.33 12.48
N ARG A 173 5.30 -11.71 11.69
CA ARG A 173 5.78 -13.11 11.58
C ARG A 173 6.34 -13.62 12.92
N GLN A 174 7.08 -12.78 13.63
CA GLN A 174 7.62 -13.07 14.96
C GLN A 174 6.49 -13.30 15.98
N GLN A 175 5.46 -12.44 15.99
CA GLN A 175 4.31 -12.57 16.90
C GLN A 175 3.52 -13.87 16.71
N ILE A 176 3.51 -14.44 15.50
CA ILE A 176 2.82 -15.70 15.21
C ILE A 176 3.74 -16.93 15.29
N GLY A 177 4.98 -16.77 15.75
CA GLY A 177 5.94 -17.86 15.92
C GLY A 177 6.41 -18.48 14.61
N ARG A 178 6.40 -17.74 13.50
CA ARG A 178 6.94 -18.22 12.23
C ARG A 178 8.47 -18.27 12.31
N GLU A 179 9.05 -19.33 11.78
CA GLU A 179 10.50 -19.46 11.61
C GLU A 179 11.04 -18.33 10.74
N ILE A 180 12.16 -17.74 11.17
CA ILE A 180 12.80 -16.61 10.50
C ILE A 180 14.11 -17.09 9.91
N GLY A 181 14.23 -16.95 8.60
CA GLY A 181 15.35 -17.39 7.79
C GLY A 181 16.40 -16.30 7.56
N ALA A 182 17.22 -16.52 6.53
CA ALA A 182 18.31 -15.63 6.16
C ALA A 182 17.83 -14.52 5.21
N PRO A 183 17.95 -13.23 5.56
CA PRO A 183 17.47 -12.14 4.70
C PRO A 183 18.34 -11.96 3.45
N GLY A 184 17.69 -11.79 2.30
CA GLY A 184 18.29 -11.48 1.01
C GLY A 184 17.53 -10.37 0.26
N LEU A 185 18.22 -9.71 -0.68
CA LEU A 185 17.62 -8.66 -1.51
C LEU A 185 16.76 -9.27 -2.63
N THR A 186 15.52 -8.82 -2.76
CA THR A 186 14.55 -9.23 -3.78
C THR A 186 13.99 -8.02 -4.49
N ARG A 187 13.70 -8.18 -5.79
CA ARG A 187 13.13 -7.15 -6.67
C ARG A 187 11.84 -7.63 -7.33
N MET A 188 10.84 -6.75 -7.41
CA MET A 188 9.61 -6.94 -8.18
C MET A 188 9.31 -5.70 -9.01
N GLY A 189 9.22 -5.84 -10.33
CA GLY A 189 8.81 -4.77 -11.25
C GLY A 189 7.34 -4.87 -11.64
N TYR A 190 6.65 -3.74 -11.77
CA TYR A 190 5.29 -3.68 -12.32
C TYR A 190 5.01 -2.28 -12.89
N GLU A 191 4.17 -2.20 -13.92
CA GLU A 191 3.73 -0.90 -14.45
C GLU A 191 2.61 -0.32 -13.58
N ALA A 192 2.59 0.99 -13.38
CA ALA A 192 1.46 1.66 -12.74
C ALA A 192 1.36 3.11 -13.23
N SER A 193 0.16 3.50 -13.66
CA SER A 193 -0.19 4.86 -14.08
C SER A 193 0.88 5.49 -15.01
N GLY A 194 1.18 4.81 -16.11
CA GLY A 194 2.12 5.29 -17.14
C GLY A 194 3.61 5.31 -16.74
N GLY A 195 3.97 4.76 -15.58
CA GLY A 195 5.36 4.63 -15.13
C GLY A 195 5.69 3.22 -14.68
N GLN A 196 6.98 2.97 -14.40
CA GLN A 196 7.48 1.67 -13.96
C GLN A 196 7.77 1.73 -12.46
N GLU A 197 7.10 0.89 -11.68
CA GLU A 197 7.35 0.71 -10.26
C GLU A 197 8.28 -0.49 -10.04
N ILE A 198 9.18 -0.33 -9.09
CA ILE A 198 10.16 -1.33 -8.67
C ILE A 198 10.07 -1.39 -7.15
N LEU A 199 9.57 -2.52 -6.64
CA LEU A 199 9.65 -2.84 -5.23
C LEU A 199 10.96 -3.56 -4.97
N LEU A 200 11.86 -2.92 -4.24
CA LEU A 200 12.99 -3.57 -3.60
C LEU A 200 12.58 -4.00 -2.21
N SER A 201 13.04 -5.17 -1.79
CA SER A 201 12.68 -5.74 -0.49
C SER A 201 13.83 -6.59 0.05
N VAL A 202 13.99 -6.59 1.36
CA VAL A 202 14.87 -7.54 2.07
C VAL A 202 13.95 -8.58 2.67
N GLU A 203 14.02 -9.81 2.17
CA GLU A 203 13.12 -10.92 2.53
C GLU A 203 13.91 -12.21 2.79
N ASP A 204 13.44 -13.09 3.68
CA ASP A 204 13.99 -14.45 3.82
C ASP A 204 13.30 -15.45 2.87
N GLU A 205 13.76 -16.71 2.86
CA GLU A 205 13.20 -17.82 2.08
C GLU A 205 11.73 -18.14 2.42
N ASN A 206 11.27 -17.72 3.61
CA ASN A 206 9.90 -17.87 4.09
C ASN A 206 9.02 -16.66 3.76
N GLU A 207 9.54 -15.72 2.96
CA GLU A 207 8.96 -14.44 2.58
C GLU A 207 8.72 -13.48 3.75
N THR A 208 9.42 -13.64 4.87
CA THR A 208 9.46 -12.67 5.96
C THR A 208 10.12 -11.40 5.48
N LEU A 209 9.44 -10.27 5.64
CA LEU A 209 9.86 -8.96 5.14
C LEU A 209 10.54 -8.14 6.24
N PHE A 210 11.80 -7.77 6.02
CA PHE A 210 12.63 -6.99 6.94
C PHE A 210 12.70 -5.50 6.56
N GLY A 211 12.53 -5.19 5.29
CA GLY A 211 12.48 -3.81 4.79
C GLY A 211 12.11 -3.76 3.33
N LEU A 212 11.62 -2.61 2.87
CA LEU A 212 11.22 -2.37 1.49
C LEU A 212 11.55 -0.95 1.05
N LEU A 213 11.71 -0.79 -0.26
CA LEU A 213 11.81 0.50 -0.93
C LEU A 213 10.95 0.48 -2.20
N ARG A 214 10.17 1.54 -2.42
CA ARG A 214 9.39 1.76 -3.64
C ARG A 214 10.10 2.77 -4.53
N LEU A 215 10.65 2.30 -5.64
CA LEU A 215 11.27 3.13 -6.67
C LEU A 215 10.33 3.23 -7.86
N ARG A 216 10.09 4.43 -8.36
CA ARG A 216 9.32 4.70 -9.57
C ARG A 216 10.21 5.36 -10.61
N ILE A 217 10.16 4.83 -11.83
CA ILE A 217 10.75 5.43 -13.01
C ILE A 217 9.62 6.06 -13.83
N GLN A 218 9.75 7.35 -14.10
CA GLN A 218 8.75 8.10 -14.88
C GLN A 218 9.43 9.04 -15.87
N SER A 219 8.72 9.41 -16.93
CA SER A 219 9.24 10.19 -18.06
C SER A 219 9.32 11.69 -17.80
N ARG A 220 8.62 12.19 -16.76
CA ARG A 220 8.53 13.61 -16.42
C ARG A 220 8.76 13.82 -14.93
N PRO A 221 9.48 14.87 -14.49
CA PRO A 221 9.62 15.17 -13.08
C PRO A 221 8.30 15.70 -12.48
N PRO A 222 8.12 15.63 -11.15
CA PRO A 222 7.14 16.45 -10.45
C PRO A 222 7.27 17.93 -10.86
N PRO A 223 6.16 18.61 -11.22
CA PRO A 223 6.20 20.01 -11.67
C PRO A 223 6.96 20.95 -10.72
N GLU A 224 6.90 20.70 -9.41
CA GLU A 224 7.53 21.54 -8.38
C GLU A 224 9.05 21.46 -8.33
N LEU A 225 9.68 20.48 -8.99
CA LEU A 225 11.14 20.39 -9.07
C LEU A 225 11.73 21.34 -10.14
N GLY A 226 10.87 21.96 -10.95
CA GLY A 226 11.25 22.91 -11.99
C GLY A 226 11.99 22.28 -13.19
N PRO A 227 12.32 23.09 -14.21
CA PRO A 227 12.91 22.63 -15.48
C PRO A 227 14.35 22.09 -15.36
N ALA A 228 14.99 22.23 -14.18
CA ALA A 228 16.34 21.74 -13.94
C ALA A 228 16.46 20.21 -13.94
N VAL A 229 15.34 19.48 -13.98
CA VAL A 229 15.29 18.01 -14.12
C VAL A 229 14.62 17.68 -15.46
N ASN A 230 15.27 18.00 -16.58
CA ASN A 230 14.74 17.63 -17.89
C ASN A 230 14.93 16.12 -18.13
N GLY A 231 13.82 15.40 -18.36
CA GLY A 231 13.83 14.00 -18.78
C GLY A 231 13.34 12.99 -17.74
N LYS A 232 13.76 11.74 -17.92
CA LYS A 232 13.39 10.58 -17.10
C LYS A 232 13.93 10.75 -15.68
N LEU A 233 13.11 10.40 -14.69
CA LEU A 233 13.40 10.56 -13.26
C LEU A 233 13.20 9.25 -12.49
N ALA A 234 14.03 9.06 -11.47
CA ALA A 234 13.92 8.03 -10.47
C ALA A 234 13.37 8.64 -9.17
N LEU A 235 12.24 8.13 -8.69
CA LEU A 235 11.51 8.66 -7.55
C LEU A 235 11.34 7.57 -6.49
N ILE A 236 11.96 7.77 -5.34
CA ILE A 236 11.78 6.92 -4.16
C ILE A 236 10.55 7.42 -3.41
N ARG A 237 9.50 6.59 -3.40
CA ARG A 237 8.17 6.87 -2.85
C ARG A 237 8.02 6.37 -1.42
N GLU A 238 8.85 5.38 -1.05
CA GLU A 238 8.87 4.80 0.28
C GLU A 238 10.22 4.16 0.54
N LEU A 239 10.76 4.39 1.73
CA LEU A 239 11.72 3.50 2.37
C LEU A 239 11.12 3.13 3.73
N HIS A 240 11.04 1.84 4.02
CA HIS A 240 10.51 1.34 5.29
C HIS A 240 11.31 0.13 5.74
N VAL A 241 11.84 0.16 6.96
CA VAL A 241 12.55 -0.96 7.59
C VAL A 241 11.76 -1.40 8.81
N SER A 242 11.48 -2.70 8.91
CA SER A 242 10.73 -3.29 10.01
C SER A 242 11.65 -3.57 11.21
N GLY A 243 11.21 -3.20 12.41
CA GLY A 243 11.92 -3.39 13.67
C GLY A 243 11.87 -2.14 14.55
N PRO A 244 12.03 -2.24 15.88
CA PRO A 244 12.24 -1.07 16.73
C PRO A 244 13.55 -0.37 16.35
N GLU A 245 13.52 0.97 16.38
CA GLU A 245 14.71 1.80 16.30
C GLU A 245 15.67 1.39 17.42
N VAL A 246 16.83 0.87 17.07
CA VAL A 246 17.91 0.68 18.03
C VAL A 246 18.74 1.95 18.02
N PRO A 247 18.90 2.66 19.15
CA PRO A 247 19.83 3.78 19.23
C PRO A 247 21.21 3.34 18.76
N LEU A 248 21.88 4.18 17.95
CA LEU A 248 23.21 3.92 17.36
C LEU A 248 24.27 3.39 18.34
N LYS A 249 24.10 3.62 19.64
CA LYS A 249 25.04 3.27 20.72
C LYS A 249 24.86 1.87 21.32
N GLU A 250 23.76 1.16 21.07
CA GLU A 250 23.49 -0.15 21.69
C GLU A 250 23.30 -1.26 20.65
N ARG A 251 24.39 -1.69 20.01
CA ARG A 251 24.40 -2.91 19.18
C ARG A 251 24.25 -4.15 20.06
N ARG A 252 23.01 -4.52 20.44
CA ARG A 252 22.74 -5.82 21.06
C ARG A 252 22.73 -6.94 20.01
N SER A 253 23.47 -8.00 20.29
CA SER A 253 23.76 -9.15 19.41
C SER A 253 22.55 -10.01 19.01
N GLY A 254 21.38 -9.83 19.63
CA GLY A 254 20.17 -10.60 19.34
C GLY A 254 19.14 -9.92 18.43
N ALA A 255 19.42 -8.70 17.96
CA ALA A 255 18.48 -7.95 17.15
C ALA A 255 18.77 -8.16 15.66
N ALA A 256 17.87 -8.81 14.93
CA ALA A 256 17.82 -8.72 13.46
C ALA A 256 17.58 -7.28 12.93
N GLN A 257 17.53 -6.29 13.85
CA GLN A 257 17.15 -4.91 13.65
C GLN A 257 18.30 -4.10 13.03
N HIS A 258 17.99 -3.39 11.95
CA HIS A 258 18.85 -2.39 11.30
C HIS A 258 20.28 -2.83 10.96
N ARG A 259 20.46 -4.01 10.35
CA ARG A 259 21.73 -4.42 9.70
C ARG A 259 22.02 -3.62 8.42
N GLY A 260 21.80 -2.30 8.43
CA GLY A 260 22.00 -1.46 7.26
C GLY A 260 21.01 -1.73 6.12
N TRP A 261 19.86 -2.37 6.36
CA TRP A 261 18.85 -2.65 5.31
C TRP A 261 18.40 -1.40 4.57
N GLY A 262 18.22 -0.28 5.28
CA GLY A 262 17.93 1.00 4.63
C GLY A 262 19.05 1.44 3.69
N LYS A 263 20.32 1.24 4.10
CA LYS A 263 21.48 1.57 3.27
C LYS A 263 21.59 0.65 2.05
N LEU A 264 21.39 -0.64 2.24
CA LEU A 264 21.37 -1.64 1.17
C LEU A 264 20.29 -1.32 0.12
N LEU A 265 19.06 -1.04 0.56
CA LEU A 265 17.93 -0.72 -0.33
C LEU A 265 18.18 0.58 -1.10
N MET A 266 18.69 1.61 -0.43
CA MET A 266 19.02 2.89 -1.07
C MET A 266 20.16 2.74 -2.09
N ALA A 267 21.23 2.01 -1.75
CA ALA A 267 22.34 1.75 -2.66
C ALA A 267 21.88 0.99 -3.90
N GLU A 268 21.02 -0.02 -3.75
CA GLU A 268 20.47 -0.74 -4.89
C GLU A 268 19.52 0.14 -5.73
N ALA A 269 18.70 0.98 -5.10
CA ALA A 269 17.85 1.93 -5.82
C ALA A 269 18.70 2.93 -6.64
N GLU A 270 19.82 3.39 -6.06
CA GLU A 270 20.80 4.24 -6.73
C GLU A 270 21.43 3.55 -7.94
N ARG A 271 21.92 2.33 -7.73
CA ARG A 271 22.49 1.48 -8.78
C ARG A 271 21.50 1.26 -9.93
N ILE A 272 20.28 0.84 -9.63
CA ILE A 272 19.22 0.59 -10.63
C ILE A 272 18.93 1.86 -11.44
N ALA A 273 18.76 3.01 -10.77
CA ALA A 273 18.45 4.27 -11.45
C ALA A 273 19.53 4.64 -12.48
N VAL A 274 20.80 4.56 -12.08
CA VAL A 274 21.94 4.97 -12.91
C VAL A 274 22.29 3.92 -13.97
N GLU A 275 22.52 2.68 -13.57
CA GLU A 275 23.08 1.65 -14.45
C GLU A 275 22.04 1.08 -15.43
N GLU A 276 20.82 0.84 -14.95
CA GLU A 276 19.77 0.20 -15.76
C GLU A 276 18.90 1.23 -16.48
N PHE A 277 18.48 2.28 -15.77
CA PHE A 277 17.54 3.25 -16.31
C PHE A 277 18.19 4.50 -16.91
N ARG A 278 19.51 4.66 -16.73
CA ARG A 278 20.30 5.81 -17.19
C ARG A 278 19.74 7.13 -16.69
N VAL A 279 19.30 7.14 -15.43
CA VAL A 279 18.75 8.29 -14.74
C VAL A 279 19.75 8.77 -13.67
N PRO A 280 20.41 9.92 -13.88
CA PRO A 280 21.43 10.40 -12.96
C PRO A 280 20.85 11.03 -11.70
N SER A 281 19.57 11.42 -11.70
CA SER A 281 18.94 12.13 -10.58
C SER A 281 17.90 11.27 -9.89
N ILE A 282 18.05 11.16 -8.58
CA ILE A 282 17.11 10.45 -7.71
C ILE A 282 16.48 11.42 -6.75
N VAL A 283 15.16 11.33 -6.66
CA VAL A 283 14.32 12.20 -5.85
C VAL A 283 13.64 11.34 -4.80
N VAL A 284 13.55 11.84 -3.58
CA VAL A 284 12.79 11.21 -2.51
C VAL A 284 11.74 12.18 -1.98
N LEU A 285 10.48 11.74 -1.94
CA LEU A 285 9.45 12.44 -1.17
C LEU A 285 9.55 12.02 0.30
N SER A 286 10.38 12.72 1.05
CA SER A 286 10.63 12.43 2.46
C SER A 286 9.69 13.23 3.37
N GLY A 287 9.18 12.57 4.42
CA GLY A 287 8.48 13.25 5.50
C GLY A 287 9.40 14.20 6.24
N THR A 288 8.86 15.30 6.79
CA THR A 288 9.66 16.39 7.37
C THR A 288 10.71 15.91 8.38
N GLY A 289 10.35 15.00 9.29
CA GLY A 289 11.26 14.45 10.31
C GLY A 289 12.31 13.46 9.78
N ALA A 290 12.18 12.96 8.55
CA ALA A 290 13.09 12.00 7.96
C ALA A 290 14.03 12.62 6.92
N LYS A 291 13.91 13.93 6.60
CA LYS A 291 14.79 14.59 5.62
C LYS A 291 16.26 14.51 6.04
N GLU A 292 16.56 14.71 7.32
CA GLU A 292 17.93 14.72 7.83
C GLU A 292 18.62 13.38 7.62
N TYR A 293 17.91 12.27 7.82
CA TYR A 293 18.42 10.92 7.54
C TYR A 293 18.97 10.78 6.11
N TYR A 294 18.26 11.32 5.11
CA TYR A 294 18.74 11.28 3.72
C TYR A 294 19.97 12.18 3.49
N ARG A 295 20.05 13.31 4.20
CA ARG A 295 21.18 14.24 4.09
C ARG A 295 22.44 13.65 4.71
N THR A 296 22.36 13.17 5.95
CA THR A 296 23.52 12.70 6.71
C THR A 296 24.01 11.34 6.25
N GLU A 297 23.11 10.40 5.97
CA GLU A 297 23.49 9.02 5.67
C GLU A 297 23.80 8.77 4.19
N PHE A 298 23.25 9.60 3.29
CA PHE A 298 23.29 9.33 1.84
C PHE A 298 23.76 10.51 0.98
N GLY A 299 23.98 11.69 1.57
CA GLY A 299 24.43 12.88 0.86
C GLY A 299 23.37 13.53 -0.03
N TYR A 300 22.08 13.34 0.26
CA TYR A 300 21.01 14.04 -0.46
C TYR A 300 20.94 15.51 -0.04
N SER A 301 20.42 16.36 -0.91
CA SER A 301 20.20 17.78 -0.64
C SER A 301 18.73 18.15 -0.75
N SER A 302 18.25 19.06 0.08
CA SER A 302 16.85 19.52 0.05
C SER A 302 16.55 20.32 -1.23
N LYS A 303 15.43 20.02 -1.89
CA LYS A 303 14.89 20.80 -3.00
C LYS A 303 13.36 20.88 -2.86
N GLY A 304 12.88 21.99 -2.30
CA GLY A 304 11.47 22.17 -1.95
C GLY A 304 10.96 21.07 -1.01
N ASN A 305 9.89 20.38 -1.42
CA ASN A 305 9.28 19.29 -0.65
C ASN A 305 10.06 17.97 -0.71
N TYR A 306 11.09 17.89 -1.55
CA TYR A 306 11.85 16.68 -1.81
C TYR A 306 13.28 16.77 -1.25
N VAL A 307 13.96 15.62 -1.22
CA VAL A 307 15.42 15.55 -1.15
C VAL A 307 15.94 14.87 -2.42
N VAL A 308 17.04 15.37 -2.96
CA VAL A 308 17.54 15.01 -4.29
C VAL A 308 19.03 14.70 -4.22
N LYS A 309 19.45 13.71 -4.99
CA LYS A 309 20.87 13.38 -5.22
C LYS A 309 21.08 13.20 -6.72
N SER A 310 22.15 13.80 -7.22
CA SER A 310 22.62 13.58 -8.59
C SER A 310 23.88 12.73 -8.56
N GLN A 311 23.97 11.78 -9.47
CA GLN A 311 25.10 10.88 -9.63
C GLN A 311 25.59 10.94 -11.08
N PRO A 312 26.91 10.82 -11.30
CA PRO A 312 27.44 10.72 -12.66
C PRO A 312 26.93 9.43 -13.33
N LEU A 313 26.63 9.50 -14.63
CA LEU A 313 26.39 8.31 -15.42
C LEU A 313 27.73 7.62 -15.72
N PRO A 314 27.80 6.28 -15.65
CA PRO A 314 28.99 5.52 -16.01
C PRO A 314 29.27 5.53 -17.51
#